data_AF-A0A0L0UQ45-F1
#
_entry.id   AF-A0A0L0UQ45-F1
#
_cell.length_a   1.000
_cell.length_b   1.000
_cell.length_c   1.000
_cell.angle_alpha   90.00
_cell.angle_beta   90.00
_cell.angle_gamma   90.00
#
_symmetry.space_group_name_H-M   'P 1'
#
loop_
_entity.id
_entity.type
_entity.pdbx_description
1 polymer ?
#
loop_
_entity_poly.entity_id
_entity_poly.type
_entity_poly.pdbx_seq_one_letter_code
_entity_poly.pdbx_strand_id
1 'polypeptide(L)'
;MGSHLGTKGKENIIKGQQNRRPAVKKVIELFNSLYTEFKQKYPDQHLSDTHEHPLDYDTFIKWGMDHSFWNDGLYYHTDAPWSTNPDVQAGIHCILLLGRVQEEFGIIGQELARTVGWGVERFSQITETVNNITKRIGSIRNDPTTTADHIDNLPLGSMSRLEKLDLIKHEMKIELNNHGSLLQDWDNDIAWLWSRCQPQSSRPLLQRWDSTLDRIRREEPESNSLPLLLVEDEIEDAVLEVDHDDGEDVAEETIPDVGSDIIAAGAQ
;
A
#
# COMPACT_ATOMS: atom_id res chain seq x y z
N MET A 1 4.80 14.08 -15.00
CA MET A 1 4.20 13.26 -16.08
C MET A 1 4.13 14.10 -17.34
N GLY A 2 4.84 13.73 -18.40
CA GLY A 2 4.85 14.46 -19.68
C GLY A 2 3.58 14.19 -20.48
N SER A 3 2.92 15.22 -21.01
CA SER A 3 1.68 15.05 -21.79
C SER A 3 1.95 14.22 -23.06
N HIS A 4 1.42 13.01 -23.15
CA HIS A 4 1.56 12.08 -24.29
C HIS A 4 0.97 12.56 -25.63
N LEU A 5 0.48 13.81 -25.70
CA LEU A 5 0.01 14.44 -26.93
C LEU A 5 1.13 15.27 -27.55
N GLY A 6 1.68 14.81 -28.68
CA GLY A 6 2.55 15.62 -29.52
C GLY A 6 1.86 16.90 -30.03
N THR A 7 2.62 17.89 -30.49
CA THR A 7 2.15 19.23 -30.89
C THR A 7 0.96 19.18 -31.86
N LYS A 8 1.03 18.30 -32.86
CA LYS A 8 -0.04 18.10 -33.86
C LYS A 8 -1.36 17.57 -33.25
N GLY A 9 -1.27 16.76 -32.21
CA GLY A 9 -2.42 16.25 -31.47
C GLY A 9 -3.10 17.36 -30.64
N LYS A 10 -2.30 18.20 -29.98
CA LYS A 10 -2.80 19.38 -29.25
C LYS A 10 -3.50 20.37 -30.19
N GLU A 11 -2.91 20.65 -31.36
CA GLU A 11 -3.51 21.53 -32.37
C GLU A 11 -4.84 21.01 -32.91
N ASN A 12 -4.97 19.71 -33.15
CA ASN A 12 -6.22 19.12 -33.64
C ASN A 12 -7.34 19.21 -32.60
N ILE A 13 -7.02 19.05 -31.31
CA ILE A 13 -7.98 19.24 -30.21
C ILE A 13 -8.45 20.70 -30.16
N ILE A 14 -7.52 21.66 -30.23
CA ILE A 14 -7.84 23.09 -30.22
C ILE A 14 -8.73 23.45 -31.42
N LYS A 15 -8.39 22.98 -32.62
CA LYS A 15 -9.22 23.18 -33.83
C LYS A 15 -10.61 22.55 -33.66
N GLY A 16 -10.69 21.36 -33.07
CA GLY A 16 -11.96 20.69 -32.76
C GLY A 16 -12.84 21.49 -31.80
N GLN A 17 -12.26 22.05 -30.73
CA GLN A 17 -12.97 22.90 -29.79
C GLN A 17 -13.43 24.22 -30.44
N GLN A 18 -12.57 24.87 -31.21
CA GLN A 18 -12.89 26.10 -31.94
C GLN A 18 -14.03 25.90 -32.94
N ASN A 19 -14.03 24.79 -33.69
CA ASN A 19 -15.10 24.47 -34.63
C ASN A 19 -16.46 24.24 -33.96
N ARG A 20 -16.46 23.79 -32.69
CA ARG A 20 -17.70 23.56 -31.91
C ARG A 20 -18.20 24.81 -31.20
N ARG A 21 -17.35 25.82 -30.96
CA ARG A 21 -17.71 27.07 -30.26
C ARG A 21 -18.97 27.75 -30.82
N PRO A 22 -19.18 27.91 -32.14
CA PRO A 22 -20.39 28.54 -32.66
C PRO A 22 -21.67 27.76 -32.35
N ALA A 23 -21.62 26.43 -32.38
CA ALA A 23 -22.77 25.58 -32.06
C ALA A 23 -23.12 25.68 -30.57
N VAL A 24 -22.11 25.66 -29.69
CA VAL A 24 -22.32 25.82 -28.24
C VAL A 24 -22.90 27.19 -27.91
N LYS A 25 -22.40 28.27 -28.54
CA LYS A 25 -22.97 29.62 -28.36
C LYS A 25 -24.46 29.68 -28.69
N LYS A 26 -24.90 29.05 -29.79
CA LYS A 26 -26.33 28.97 -30.14
C LYS A 26 -27.16 28.24 -29.08
N VAL A 27 -26.62 27.17 -28.49
CA VAL A 27 -27.30 26.43 -27.42
C VAL A 27 -27.38 27.26 -26.15
N ILE A 28 -26.32 28.00 -25.81
CA ILE A 28 -26.30 28.93 -24.67
C ILE A 28 -27.32 30.07 -24.87
N GLU A 29 -27.40 30.63 -26.07
CA GLU A 29 -28.39 31.67 -26.41
C GLU A 29 -29.83 31.15 -26.24
N LEU A 30 -30.12 29.95 -26.77
CA LEU A 30 -31.42 29.29 -26.60
C LEU A 30 -31.72 28.99 -25.12
N PHE A 31 -30.71 28.54 -24.37
CA PHE A 31 -30.84 28.31 -22.94
C PHE A 31 -31.22 29.59 -22.20
N ASN A 32 -30.52 30.70 -22.48
CA ASN A 32 -30.78 31.99 -21.83
C ASN A 32 -32.19 32.52 -22.14
N SER A 33 -32.68 32.33 -23.37
CA SER A 33 -34.06 32.71 -23.71
C SER A 33 -35.08 31.89 -22.94
N LEU A 34 -34.92 30.56 -22.91
CA LEU A 34 -35.83 29.66 -22.20
C LEU A 34 -35.80 29.88 -20.68
N TYR A 35 -34.62 30.13 -20.11
CA TYR A 35 -34.47 30.46 -18.70
C TYR A 35 -35.22 31.75 -18.34
N THR A 36 -35.13 32.77 -19.20
CA THR A 36 -35.84 34.04 -19.01
C THR A 36 -37.36 33.84 -19.06
N GLU A 37 -37.87 33.10 -20.04
CA GLU A 37 -39.30 32.75 -20.14
C GLU A 37 -39.77 31.96 -18.92
N PHE A 38 -38.96 31.02 -18.43
CA PHE A 38 -39.26 30.21 -17.25
C PHE A 38 -39.36 31.06 -15.98
N LYS A 39 -38.37 31.93 -15.70
CA LYS A 39 -38.39 32.85 -14.56
C LYS A 39 -39.56 33.83 -14.60
N GLN A 40 -39.93 34.32 -15.79
CA GLN A 40 -41.11 35.18 -15.94
C GLN A 40 -42.40 34.44 -15.60
N LYS A 41 -42.50 33.16 -15.95
CA LYS A 41 -43.69 32.33 -15.70
C LYS A 41 -43.78 31.85 -14.25
N TYR A 42 -42.64 31.63 -13.57
CA TYR A 42 -42.55 31.09 -12.22
C TYR A 42 -41.61 31.94 -11.34
N PRO A 43 -42.03 33.15 -10.94
CA PRO A 43 -41.16 34.10 -10.22
C PRO A 43 -40.76 33.64 -8.81
N ASP A 44 -41.58 32.82 -8.16
CA ASP A 44 -41.35 32.34 -6.79
C ASP A 44 -40.43 31.11 -6.74
N GLN A 45 -40.02 30.57 -7.89
CA GLN A 45 -39.16 29.40 -7.94
C GLN A 45 -37.69 29.80 -7.74
N HIS A 46 -37.17 29.51 -6.55
CA HIS A 46 -35.75 29.61 -6.26
C HIS A 46 -35.00 28.57 -7.08
N LEU A 47 -34.17 29.05 -7.99
CA LEU A 47 -33.21 28.22 -8.72
C LEU A 47 -31.91 28.20 -7.94
N SER A 48 -31.13 27.12 -8.05
CA SER A 48 -29.79 27.05 -7.47
C SER A 48 -28.83 27.94 -8.28
N ASP A 49 -29.04 29.25 -8.20
CA ASP A 49 -28.37 30.26 -9.02
C ASP A 49 -26.95 30.52 -8.47
N THR A 50 -26.04 29.57 -8.69
CA THR A 50 -24.60 29.75 -8.39
C THR A 50 -23.93 30.72 -9.38
N HIS A 51 -24.60 31.06 -10.50
CA HIS A 51 -24.10 31.99 -11.51
C HIS A 51 -25.17 33.01 -11.94
N GLU A 52 -24.71 34.22 -12.27
CA GLU A 52 -25.55 35.30 -12.79
C GLU A 52 -25.95 35.02 -14.25
N HIS A 53 -27.25 35.03 -14.54
CA HIS A 53 -27.77 34.94 -15.90
C HIS A 53 -27.77 36.34 -16.56
N PRO A 54 -27.51 36.46 -17.88
CA PRO A 54 -27.39 35.39 -18.87
C PRO A 54 -26.01 34.71 -18.90
N LEU A 55 -26.00 33.40 -19.19
CA LEU A 55 -24.79 32.59 -19.30
C LEU A 55 -23.98 32.98 -20.55
N ASP A 56 -22.67 33.15 -20.39
CA ASP A 56 -21.71 33.33 -21.50
C ASP A 56 -20.85 32.08 -21.74
N TYR A 57 -20.41 31.89 -22.98
CA TYR A 57 -19.56 30.78 -23.39
C TYR A 57 -18.22 30.72 -22.63
N ASP A 58 -17.58 31.87 -22.40
CA ASP A 58 -16.26 31.90 -21.76
C ASP A 58 -16.36 31.60 -20.24
N THR A 59 -17.55 31.73 -19.66
CA THR A 59 -17.86 31.24 -18.30
C THR A 59 -18.22 29.76 -18.31
N PHE A 60 -19.10 29.35 -19.23
CA PHE A 60 -19.56 27.96 -19.35
C PHE A 60 -18.41 26.96 -19.56
N ILE A 61 -17.44 27.29 -20.42
CA ILE A 61 -16.32 26.40 -20.76
C ILE A 61 -15.40 26.10 -19.56
N LYS A 62 -15.47 26.91 -18.50
CA LYS A 62 -14.67 26.75 -17.28
C LYS A 62 -15.34 25.85 -16.24
N TRP A 63 -16.60 25.48 -16.44
CA TRP A 63 -17.33 24.64 -15.49
C TRP A 63 -16.83 23.19 -15.55
N GLY A 64 -16.45 22.67 -14.39
CA GLY A 64 -16.17 21.25 -14.20
C GLY A 64 -17.45 20.40 -14.25
N MET A 65 -17.27 19.07 -14.25
CA MET A 65 -18.39 18.11 -14.21
C MET A 65 -19.13 18.13 -12.86
N ASP A 66 -18.48 18.64 -11.83
CA ASP A 66 -18.96 18.81 -10.47
C ASP A 66 -19.68 20.15 -10.23
N HIS A 67 -19.70 21.03 -11.23
CA HIS A 67 -20.39 22.32 -11.12
C HIS A 67 -21.88 22.12 -10.83
N SER A 68 -22.44 22.94 -9.93
CA SER A 68 -23.84 22.80 -9.46
C SER A 68 -24.87 22.88 -10.58
N PHE A 69 -24.56 23.54 -11.70
CA PHE A 69 -25.38 23.55 -12.93
C PHE A 69 -25.81 22.15 -13.39
N TRP A 70 -24.95 21.14 -13.23
CA TRP A 70 -25.27 19.77 -13.65
C TRP A 70 -26.14 19.01 -12.65
N ASN A 71 -26.31 19.54 -11.44
CA ASN A 71 -27.01 18.89 -10.33
C ASN A 71 -28.02 19.83 -9.64
N ASP A 72 -28.47 20.88 -10.33
CA ASP A 72 -29.28 21.97 -9.74
C ASP A 72 -30.73 21.57 -9.45
N GLY A 73 -31.10 20.31 -9.72
CA GLY A 73 -32.44 19.77 -9.51
C GLY A 73 -33.51 20.37 -10.43
N LEU A 74 -33.19 21.41 -11.19
CA LEU A 74 -34.11 22.10 -12.09
C LEU A 74 -34.51 21.21 -13.26
N TYR A 75 -33.57 20.40 -13.75
CA TYR A 75 -33.74 19.56 -14.94
C TYR A 75 -34.08 18.10 -14.62
N TYR A 76 -34.01 17.69 -13.34
CA TYR A 76 -34.36 16.34 -12.91
C TYR A 76 -35.79 16.28 -12.37
N HIS A 77 -36.77 16.26 -13.27
CA HIS A 77 -38.17 15.95 -12.92
C HIS A 77 -38.42 14.44 -12.93
N THR A 78 -37.55 13.67 -12.30
CA THR A 78 -37.87 12.26 -12.10
C THR A 78 -38.65 12.14 -10.80
N ASP A 79 -39.97 12.03 -10.90
CA ASP A 79 -40.86 11.73 -9.77
C ASP A 79 -40.69 10.30 -9.23
N ALA A 80 -39.74 9.53 -9.79
CA ALA A 80 -39.50 8.17 -9.36
C ALA A 80 -38.97 8.16 -7.92
N PRO A 81 -39.40 7.19 -7.09
CA PRO A 81 -39.08 7.19 -5.66
C PRO A 81 -37.58 7.21 -5.34
N TRP A 82 -36.71 6.65 -6.19
CA TRP A 82 -35.26 6.69 -5.98
C TRP A 82 -34.65 8.09 -6.09
N SER A 83 -35.33 9.05 -6.73
CA SER A 83 -34.84 10.42 -6.92
C SER A 83 -35.39 11.41 -5.89
N THR A 84 -36.55 11.11 -5.29
CA THR A 84 -37.29 12.06 -4.44
C THR A 84 -37.57 11.55 -3.03
N ASN A 85 -37.65 10.22 -2.82
CA ASN A 85 -37.94 9.64 -1.51
C ASN A 85 -36.64 9.28 -0.77
N PRO A 86 -36.35 9.92 0.38
CA PRO A 86 -35.12 9.69 1.13
C PRO A 86 -35.01 8.27 1.70
N ASP A 87 -36.12 7.64 2.08
CA ASP A 87 -36.13 6.26 2.59
C ASP A 87 -35.79 5.25 1.49
N VAL A 88 -36.25 5.51 0.25
CA VAL A 88 -35.90 4.68 -0.91
C VAL A 88 -34.41 4.81 -1.25
N GLN A 89 -33.86 6.03 -1.20
CA GLN A 89 -32.43 6.27 -1.39
C GLN A 89 -31.60 5.58 -0.31
N ALA A 90 -31.99 5.71 0.96
CA ALA A 90 -31.35 5.04 2.08
C ALA A 90 -31.40 3.52 1.92
N GLY A 91 -32.56 2.96 1.54
CA GLY A 91 -32.73 1.53 1.28
C GLY A 91 -31.82 1.01 0.16
N ILE A 92 -31.72 1.74 -0.96
CA ILE A 92 -30.80 1.42 -2.05
C ILE A 92 -29.35 1.42 -1.54
N HIS A 93 -28.96 2.44 -0.78
CA HIS A 93 -27.62 2.52 -0.21
C HIS A 93 -27.33 1.35 0.74
N CYS A 94 -28.27 0.99 1.61
CA CYS A 94 -28.13 -0.16 2.52
C CYS A 94 -27.94 -1.48 1.77
N ILE A 95 -28.68 -1.72 0.68
CA ILE A 95 -28.54 -2.94 -0.13
C ILE A 95 -27.18 -2.98 -0.82
N LEU A 96 -26.73 -1.85 -1.39
CA LEU A 96 -25.41 -1.75 -2.02
C LEU A 96 -24.29 -1.96 -1.01
N LEU A 97 -24.41 -1.37 0.18
CA LEU A 97 -23.45 -1.55 1.27
C LEU A 97 -23.41 -3.00 1.73
N LEU A 98 -24.55 -3.67 1.85
CA LEU A 98 -24.61 -5.08 2.20
C LEU A 98 -23.89 -5.94 1.14
N GLY A 99 -24.14 -5.68 -0.15
CA GLY A 99 -23.44 -6.36 -1.25
C GLY A 99 -21.92 -6.13 -1.19
N ARG A 100 -21.49 -4.90 -0.90
CA ARG A 100 -20.07 -4.58 -0.73
C ARG A 100 -19.45 -5.32 0.46
N VAL A 101 -20.12 -5.33 1.61
CA VAL A 101 -19.63 -6.05 2.79
C VAL A 101 -19.45 -7.54 2.50
N GLN A 102 -20.40 -8.17 1.78
CA GLN A 102 -20.27 -9.57 1.38
C GLN A 102 -19.07 -9.83 0.46
N GLU A 103 -18.80 -8.92 -0.48
CA GLU A 103 -17.61 -8.97 -1.34
C GLU A 103 -16.32 -8.91 -0.51
N GLU A 104 -16.22 -7.95 0.42
CA GLU A 104 -15.06 -7.78 1.30
C GLU A 104 -14.82 -9.02 2.17
N PHE A 105 -15.87 -9.63 2.73
CA PHE A 105 -15.75 -10.91 3.44
C PHE A 105 -15.20 -12.03 2.55
N GLY A 106 -15.60 -12.06 1.27
CA GLY A 106 -15.05 -12.98 0.28
C GLY A 106 -13.56 -12.75 0.01
N ILE A 107 -13.13 -11.49 -0.10
CA ILE A 107 -11.72 -11.12 -0.30
C ILE A 107 -10.89 -11.51 0.94
N ILE A 108 -11.36 -11.15 2.14
CA ILE A 108 -10.72 -11.53 3.40
C ILE A 108 -10.60 -13.06 3.51
N GLY A 109 -11.64 -13.80 3.12
CA GLY A 109 -11.58 -15.25 3.03
C GLY A 109 -10.49 -15.75 2.07
N GLN A 110 -10.37 -15.17 0.87
CA GLN A 110 -9.31 -15.58 -0.06
C GLN A 110 -7.91 -15.30 0.49
N GLU A 111 -7.68 -14.12 1.06
CA GLU A 111 -6.39 -13.78 1.67
C GLU A 111 -6.08 -14.67 2.88
N LEU A 112 -7.07 -14.96 3.73
CA LEU A 112 -6.90 -15.89 4.83
C LEU A 112 -6.45 -17.28 4.36
N ALA A 113 -7.07 -17.81 3.29
CA ALA A 113 -6.68 -19.10 2.73
C ALA A 113 -5.25 -19.06 2.17
N ARG A 114 -4.85 -17.95 1.53
CA ARG A 114 -3.47 -17.74 1.06
C ARG A 114 -2.48 -17.70 2.22
N THR A 115 -2.77 -16.97 3.28
CA THR A 115 -1.94 -16.86 4.48
C THR A 115 -1.74 -18.22 5.14
N VAL A 116 -2.82 -18.97 5.37
CA VAL A 116 -2.74 -20.33 5.95
C VAL A 116 -1.94 -21.27 5.05
N GLY A 117 -2.23 -21.25 3.74
CA GLY A 117 -1.50 -22.06 2.76
C GLY A 117 0.00 -21.74 2.74
N TRP A 118 0.36 -20.45 2.73
CA TRP A 118 1.75 -20.00 2.80
C TRP A 118 2.42 -20.45 4.11
N GLY A 119 1.76 -20.27 5.26
CA GLY A 119 2.32 -20.63 6.56
C GLY A 119 2.69 -22.11 6.64
N VAL A 120 1.76 -22.99 6.23
CA VAL A 120 1.98 -24.44 6.19
C VAL A 120 3.09 -24.83 5.22
N GLU A 121 3.05 -24.30 4.00
CA GLU A 121 3.99 -24.65 2.95
C GLU A 121 5.41 -24.18 3.28
N ARG A 122 5.55 -22.94 3.78
CA ARG A 122 6.84 -22.38 4.20
C ARG A 122 7.47 -23.19 5.32
N PHE A 123 6.69 -23.56 6.33
CA PHE A 123 7.17 -24.43 7.41
C PHE A 123 7.68 -25.76 6.84
N SER A 124 6.88 -26.41 5.97
CA SER A 124 7.25 -27.68 5.34
C SER A 124 8.55 -27.59 4.54
N GLN A 125 8.73 -26.52 3.76
CA GLN A 125 9.92 -26.30 2.94
C GLN A 125 11.16 -26.16 3.81
N ILE A 126 11.13 -25.35 4.87
CA ILE A 126 12.28 -25.18 5.77
C ILE A 126 12.62 -26.51 6.45
N THR A 127 11.62 -27.24 6.96
CA THR A 127 11.82 -28.57 7.55
C THR A 127 12.48 -29.55 6.56
N GLU A 128 12.04 -29.57 5.30
CA GLU A 128 12.62 -30.43 4.27
C GLU A 128 14.08 -30.04 3.97
N THR A 129 14.37 -28.74 3.86
CA THR A 129 15.74 -28.24 3.68
C THR A 129 16.66 -28.65 4.84
N VAL A 130 16.23 -28.49 6.09
CA VAL A 130 16.98 -28.92 7.28
C VAL A 130 17.27 -30.42 7.25
N ASN A 131 16.28 -31.24 6.85
CA ASN A 131 16.42 -32.68 6.75
C ASN A 131 17.37 -33.10 5.61
N ASN A 132 17.30 -32.42 4.46
CA ASN A 132 18.22 -32.66 3.35
C ASN A 132 19.67 -32.35 3.77
N ILE A 133 19.92 -31.16 4.32
CA ILE A 133 21.26 -30.78 4.80
C ILE A 133 21.77 -31.77 5.85
N THR A 134 20.91 -32.20 6.79
CA THR A 134 21.29 -33.19 7.81
C THR A 134 21.72 -34.53 7.21
N LYS A 135 20.97 -35.06 6.24
CA LYS A 135 21.34 -36.29 5.51
C LYS A 135 22.67 -36.11 4.79
N ARG A 136 22.85 -34.95 4.16
CA ARG A 136 24.04 -34.62 3.38
C ARG A 136 25.31 -34.53 4.23
N ILE A 137 25.23 -33.89 5.40
CA ILE A 137 26.32 -33.88 6.38
C ILE A 137 26.71 -35.32 6.75
N GLY A 138 25.74 -36.20 6.97
CA GLY A 138 25.98 -37.63 7.22
C GLY A 138 26.70 -38.32 6.05
N SER A 139 26.24 -38.09 4.81
CA SER A 139 26.87 -38.66 3.60
C SER A 139 28.32 -38.20 3.44
N ILE A 140 28.61 -36.91 3.61
CA ILE A 140 29.96 -36.36 3.45
C ILE A 140 30.91 -36.86 4.55
N ARG A 141 30.41 -37.02 5.78
CA ARG A 141 31.19 -37.61 6.88
C ARG A 141 31.56 -39.08 6.61
N ASN A 142 30.72 -39.81 5.89
CA ASN A 142 30.97 -41.21 5.52
C ASN A 142 31.85 -41.33 4.27
N ASP A 143 31.61 -40.50 3.25
CA ASP A 143 32.34 -40.46 1.99
C ASP A 143 32.68 -39.01 1.60
N PRO A 144 33.93 -38.57 1.82
CA PRO A 144 34.38 -37.22 1.44
C PRO A 144 34.26 -36.93 -0.06
N THR A 145 34.16 -37.96 -0.91
CA THR A 145 34.06 -37.83 -2.37
C THR A 145 32.61 -37.65 -2.86
N THR A 146 31.65 -37.59 -1.93
CA THR A 146 30.23 -37.30 -2.23
C THR A 146 30.11 -36.10 -3.17
N THR A 147 29.38 -36.26 -4.28
CA THR A 147 29.20 -35.22 -5.31
C THR A 147 28.69 -33.91 -4.70
N ALA A 148 29.14 -32.76 -5.20
CA ALA A 148 28.69 -31.45 -4.73
C ALA A 148 27.24 -31.16 -5.15
N ASP A 149 26.52 -30.40 -4.33
CA ASP A 149 25.14 -29.96 -4.54
C ASP A 149 25.09 -28.44 -4.56
N HIS A 150 23.95 -27.88 -4.97
CA HIS A 150 23.75 -26.44 -5.09
C HIS A 150 24.06 -25.68 -3.78
N ILE A 151 23.79 -26.27 -2.62
CA ILE A 151 24.09 -25.67 -1.30
C ILE A 151 25.60 -25.61 -1.04
N ASP A 152 26.36 -26.63 -1.49
CA ASP A 152 27.82 -26.68 -1.30
C ASP A 152 28.54 -25.56 -2.07
N ASN A 153 27.93 -25.09 -3.15
CA ASN A 153 28.48 -24.06 -4.03
C ASN A 153 28.26 -22.64 -3.53
N LEU A 154 27.58 -22.45 -2.39
CA LEU A 154 27.35 -21.13 -1.82
C LEU A 154 28.69 -20.48 -1.37
N PRO A 155 28.97 -19.23 -1.78
CA PRO A 155 30.20 -18.53 -1.43
C PRO A 155 30.15 -18.02 0.01
N LEU A 156 30.44 -18.89 0.97
CA LEU A 156 30.52 -18.57 2.39
C LEU A 156 31.98 -18.56 2.87
N GLY A 157 32.78 -17.66 2.29
CA GLY A 157 34.19 -17.48 2.67
C GLY A 157 35.05 -18.75 2.58
N SER A 158 36.11 -18.79 3.40
CA SER A 158 37.09 -19.87 3.49
C SER A 158 36.66 -21.03 4.39
N MET A 159 35.37 -21.29 4.52
CA MET A 159 34.85 -22.41 5.30
C MET A 159 34.96 -23.73 4.53
N SER A 160 35.23 -24.82 5.24
CA SER A 160 35.13 -26.16 4.68
C SER A 160 33.68 -26.48 4.33
N ARG A 161 33.50 -27.47 3.44
CA ARG A 161 32.17 -27.90 3.01
C ARG A 161 31.26 -28.32 4.17
N LEU A 162 31.81 -28.99 5.18
CA LEU A 162 31.04 -29.42 6.35
C LEU A 162 30.65 -28.24 7.23
N GLU A 163 31.57 -27.31 7.51
CA GLU A 163 31.29 -26.11 8.31
C GLU A 163 30.19 -25.26 7.68
N LYS A 164 30.21 -25.09 6.34
CA LYS A 164 29.15 -24.38 5.62
C LYS A 164 27.78 -25.03 5.81
N LEU A 165 27.69 -26.35 5.66
CA LEU A 165 26.43 -27.07 5.82
C LEU A 165 25.92 -27.03 7.27
N ASP A 166 26.82 -27.14 8.25
CA ASP A 166 26.46 -27.03 9.67
C ASP A 166 25.95 -25.61 10.00
N LEU A 167 26.59 -24.55 9.46
CA LEU A 167 26.14 -23.17 9.60
C LEU A 167 24.76 -22.94 8.96
N ILE A 168 24.58 -23.31 7.69
CA ILE A 168 23.29 -23.14 7.00
C ILE A 168 22.19 -23.93 7.71
N LYS A 169 22.48 -25.14 8.19
CA LYS A 169 21.52 -25.93 8.97
C LYS A 169 21.11 -25.23 10.26
N HIS A 170 22.07 -24.61 10.95
CA HIS A 170 21.80 -23.87 12.18
C HIS A 170 20.88 -22.69 11.90
N GLU A 171 21.20 -21.88 10.90
CA GLU A 171 20.39 -20.74 10.48
C GLU A 171 18.97 -21.16 10.08
N MET A 172 18.84 -22.21 9.25
CA MET A 172 17.53 -22.72 8.83
C MET A 172 16.70 -23.25 10.00
N LYS A 173 17.33 -23.71 11.08
CA LYS A 173 16.62 -24.10 12.31
C LYS A 173 16.14 -22.89 13.11
N ILE A 174 16.91 -21.81 13.17
CA ILE A 174 16.48 -20.54 13.77
C ILE A 174 15.25 -20.04 13.00
N GLU A 175 15.34 -19.97 11.68
CA GLU A 175 14.22 -19.56 10.82
C GLU A 175 12.99 -20.47 10.96
N LEU A 176 13.19 -21.79 11.11
CA LEU A 176 12.10 -22.73 11.35
C LEU A 176 11.38 -22.44 12.68
N ASN A 177 12.13 -22.12 13.73
CA ASN A 177 11.59 -21.81 15.06
C ASN A 177 10.88 -20.45 15.06
N ASN A 178 11.46 -19.44 14.42
CA ASN A 178 10.86 -18.11 14.27
C ASN A 178 9.54 -18.21 13.50
N HIS A 179 9.54 -18.93 12.37
CA HIS A 179 8.33 -19.17 11.58
C HIS A 179 7.30 -19.99 12.38
N GLY A 180 7.73 -21.02 13.11
CA GLY A 180 6.84 -21.80 13.98
C GLY A 180 6.16 -20.96 15.06
N SER A 181 6.91 -20.08 15.72
CA SER A 181 6.39 -19.15 16.73
C SER A 181 5.36 -18.18 16.12
N LEU A 182 5.66 -17.63 14.94
CA LEU A 182 4.72 -16.78 14.20
C LEU A 182 3.40 -17.50 13.90
N LEU A 183 3.44 -18.79 13.50
CA LEU A 183 2.22 -19.56 13.25
C LEU A 183 1.42 -19.80 14.53
N GLN A 184 2.09 -20.07 15.66
CA GLN A 184 1.43 -20.23 16.96
C GLN A 184 0.75 -18.93 17.40
N ASP A 185 1.42 -17.79 17.24
CA ASP A 185 0.88 -16.48 17.59
C ASP A 185 -0.40 -16.17 16.79
N TRP A 186 -0.42 -16.55 15.51
CA TRP A 186 -1.55 -16.32 14.63
C TRP A 186 -2.73 -17.29 14.83
N ASP A 187 -2.56 -18.38 15.57
CA ASP A 187 -3.55 -19.48 15.63
C ASP A 187 -4.96 -19.01 16.04
N ASN A 188 -5.04 -18.16 17.07
CA ASN A 188 -6.33 -17.64 17.55
C ASN A 188 -7.02 -16.74 16.52
N ASP A 189 -6.27 -15.85 15.86
CA ASP A 189 -6.81 -14.94 14.86
C ASP A 189 -7.24 -15.70 13.60
N ILE A 190 -6.45 -16.69 13.18
CA ILE A 190 -6.80 -17.59 12.08
C ILE A 190 -8.09 -18.33 12.41
N ALA A 191 -8.21 -18.95 13.59
CA ALA A 191 -9.42 -19.65 13.99
C ALA A 191 -10.65 -18.72 14.03
N TRP A 192 -10.49 -17.50 14.54
CA TRP A 192 -11.56 -16.50 14.59
C TRP A 192 -12.02 -16.07 13.20
N LEU A 193 -11.08 -15.74 12.30
CA LEU A 193 -11.36 -15.33 10.93
C LEU A 193 -11.95 -16.49 10.12
N TRP A 194 -11.43 -17.71 10.30
CA TRP A 194 -11.86 -18.89 9.56
C TRP A 194 -13.34 -19.20 9.81
N SER A 195 -13.78 -19.07 11.06
CA SER A 195 -15.19 -19.28 11.43
C SER A 195 -16.18 -18.29 10.79
N ARG A 196 -15.69 -17.16 10.27
CA ARG A 196 -16.51 -16.05 9.74
C ARG A 196 -16.44 -15.92 8.22
N CYS A 197 -15.24 -16.12 7.66
CA CYS A 197 -14.97 -15.77 6.26
C CYS A 197 -14.87 -16.99 5.34
N GLN A 198 -14.77 -18.22 5.87
CA GLN A 198 -14.49 -19.41 5.07
C GLN A 198 -15.70 -20.33 4.91
N PRO A 199 -15.93 -20.90 3.71
CA PRO A 199 -16.93 -21.93 3.50
C PRO A 199 -16.49 -23.26 4.12
N GLN A 200 -17.44 -24.11 4.49
CA GLN A 200 -17.15 -25.43 5.09
C GLN A 200 -16.29 -26.35 4.19
N SER A 201 -16.34 -26.15 2.87
CA SER A 201 -15.53 -26.89 1.89
C SER A 201 -14.02 -26.69 2.05
N SER A 202 -13.59 -25.61 2.73
CA SER A 202 -12.18 -25.28 2.97
C SER A 202 -11.54 -26.04 4.14
N ARG A 203 -12.30 -26.86 4.88
CA ARG A 203 -11.83 -27.62 6.05
C ARG A 203 -10.49 -28.36 5.88
N PRO A 204 -10.16 -28.98 4.73
CA PRO A 204 -8.87 -29.65 4.57
C PRO A 204 -7.65 -28.74 4.74
N LEU A 205 -7.77 -27.44 4.42
CA LEU A 205 -6.68 -26.48 4.60
C LEU A 205 -6.45 -26.17 6.08
N LEU A 206 -7.52 -25.99 6.84
CA LEU A 206 -7.44 -25.79 8.30
C LEU A 206 -6.88 -27.03 9.00
N GLN A 207 -7.26 -28.24 8.58
CA GLN A 207 -6.67 -29.47 9.14
C GLN A 207 -5.16 -29.57 8.91
N ARG A 208 -4.65 -29.08 7.77
CA ARG A 208 -3.21 -28.98 7.50
C ARG A 208 -2.53 -27.97 8.41
N TRP A 209 -3.18 -26.85 8.69
CA TRP A 209 -2.72 -25.86 9.66
C TRP A 209 -2.60 -26.47 11.06
N ASP A 210 -3.67 -27.09 11.55
CA ASP A 210 -3.71 -27.74 12.87
C ASP A 210 -2.60 -28.80 12.99
N SER A 211 -2.44 -29.64 11.95
CA SER A 211 -1.38 -30.65 11.91
C SER A 211 0.03 -30.05 11.94
N THR A 212 0.21 -28.85 11.37
CA THR A 212 1.48 -28.13 11.38
C THR A 212 1.77 -27.57 12.76
N LEU A 213 0.78 -26.96 13.43
CA LEU A 213 0.91 -26.49 14.80
C LEU A 213 1.18 -27.62 15.79
N ASP A 214 0.52 -28.76 15.63
CA ASP A 214 0.79 -29.95 16.43
C ASP A 214 2.22 -30.46 16.23
N ARG A 215 2.77 -30.31 15.02
CA ARG A 215 4.16 -30.66 14.75
C ARG A 215 5.12 -29.66 15.43
N ILE A 216 4.86 -28.36 15.34
CA ILE A 216 5.65 -27.32 16.03
C ILE A 216 5.69 -27.61 17.54
N ARG A 217 4.53 -27.82 18.17
CA ARG A 217 4.41 -28.12 19.61
C ARG A 217 5.13 -29.40 20.04
N ARG A 218 5.25 -30.40 19.16
CA ARG A 218 6.00 -31.64 19.43
C ARG A 218 7.51 -31.48 19.24
N GLU A 219 7.91 -30.59 18.35
CA GLU A 219 9.31 -30.34 17.99
C GLU A 219 9.95 -29.24 18.83
N GLU A 220 9.18 -28.50 19.64
CA GLU A 220 9.68 -27.59 20.67
C GLU A 220 10.66 -28.35 21.59
N PRO A 221 11.95 -27.97 21.61
CA PRO A 221 12.87 -28.53 22.59
C PRO A 221 12.49 -27.98 23.96
N GLU A 222 12.36 -28.86 24.96
CA GLU A 222 12.44 -28.48 26.37
C GLU A 222 13.69 -27.62 26.56
N SER A 223 13.53 -26.30 26.63
CA SER A 223 14.57 -25.30 26.90
C SER A 223 15.89 -25.55 26.14
N ASN A 224 16.06 -24.92 24.98
CA ASN A 224 17.40 -24.71 24.41
C ASN A 224 18.17 -23.65 25.23
N SER A 225 18.41 -23.94 26.49
CA SER A 225 19.49 -23.33 27.26
C SER A 225 20.74 -24.18 27.08
N LEU A 226 21.52 -23.94 26.01
CA LEU A 226 22.97 -24.12 26.03
C LEU A 226 23.64 -23.08 25.09
N PRO A 227 24.83 -22.57 25.45
CA PRO A 227 25.31 -21.25 25.05
C PRO A 227 26.36 -21.25 23.93
N LEU A 228 26.55 -20.05 23.36
CA LEU A 228 27.63 -19.55 22.47
C LEU A 228 27.31 -19.69 20.96
N LEU A 229 27.20 -18.61 20.18
CA LEU A 229 28.06 -17.42 20.15
C LEU A 229 27.28 -16.10 20.21
N LEU A 230 27.57 -15.34 21.28
CA LEU A 230 27.36 -13.89 21.38
C LEU A 230 28.16 -13.19 20.28
N VAL A 231 27.56 -12.84 19.14
CA VAL A 231 28.15 -11.89 18.19
C VAL A 231 27.07 -11.14 17.39
N GLU A 232 25.99 -10.69 18.04
CA GLU A 232 25.09 -9.72 17.41
C GLU A 232 25.08 -8.39 18.18
N ASP A 233 25.01 -8.43 19.51
CA ASP A 233 24.97 -7.18 20.30
C ASP A 233 26.31 -6.42 20.39
N GLU A 234 27.46 -7.08 20.18
CA GLU A 234 28.79 -6.46 20.36
C GLU A 234 29.39 -5.86 19.07
N ILE A 235 28.83 -6.18 17.90
CA ILE A 235 29.27 -5.56 16.62
C ILE A 235 28.49 -4.28 16.33
N GLU A 236 27.25 -4.17 16.82
CA GLU A 236 26.46 -2.93 16.66
C GLU A 236 27.04 -1.78 17.51
N ASP A 237 27.64 -2.08 18.66
CA ASP A 237 28.28 -1.08 19.55
C ASP A 237 29.68 -0.65 19.07
N ALA A 238 30.36 -1.46 18.26
CA ALA A 238 31.71 -1.15 17.74
C ALA A 238 31.72 -0.14 16.57
N VAL A 239 30.56 0.32 16.09
CA VAL A 239 30.44 1.29 14.99
C VAL A 239 30.26 2.73 15.49
N LEU A 240 30.14 2.95 16.81
CA LEU A 240 29.93 4.28 17.41
C LEU A 240 31.12 4.82 18.22
N GLU A 241 32.34 4.32 18.02
CA GLU A 241 33.55 4.99 18.50
C GLU A 241 34.36 5.57 17.34
N VAL A 242 33.86 6.68 16.80
CA VAL A 242 34.71 7.69 16.17
C VAL A 242 34.66 8.92 17.06
N ASP A 243 35.51 8.94 18.07
CA ASP A 243 35.96 10.19 18.66
C ASP A 243 36.71 10.97 17.58
N HIS A 244 36.38 12.26 17.42
CA HIS A 244 37.27 13.42 17.24
C HIS A 244 36.38 14.63 16.95
N ASP A 245 36.16 15.48 17.95
CA ASP A 245 36.52 16.92 17.90
C ASP A 245 36.19 17.53 19.27
N ASP A 246 37.20 17.62 20.13
CA ASP A 246 37.14 18.31 21.40
C ASP A 246 37.13 19.81 21.14
N GLY A 247 35.96 20.43 21.31
CA GLY A 247 35.80 21.88 21.25
C GLY A 247 36.73 22.57 22.24
N GLU A 248 37.86 23.03 21.72
CA GLU A 248 38.82 23.85 22.45
C GLU A 248 38.32 25.31 22.44
N ASP A 249 37.81 25.76 23.59
CA ASP A 249 37.42 27.14 23.85
C ASP A 249 38.63 28.08 23.70
N VAL A 250 38.64 28.91 22.66
CA VAL A 250 39.64 29.97 22.51
C VAL A 250 39.18 31.22 23.26
N ALA A 251 40.01 31.63 24.22
CA ALA A 251 39.83 32.77 25.10
C ALA A 251 39.66 34.10 24.34
N GLU A 252 38.78 34.93 24.92
CA GLU A 252 38.44 36.29 24.52
C GLU A 252 39.52 37.28 24.98
N GLU A 253 40.32 37.86 24.08
CA GLU A 253 41.10 39.08 24.37
C GLU A 253 41.37 39.95 23.11
N THR A 254 40.44 40.89 22.87
CA THR A 254 40.60 42.35 22.64
C THR A 254 41.42 43.01 21.47
N ILE A 255 40.71 43.93 20.75
CA ILE A 255 41.10 45.25 20.11
C ILE A 255 41.64 45.24 18.65
N PRO A 256 41.44 46.27 17.75
CA PRO A 256 40.61 47.50 17.77
C PRO A 256 39.67 47.76 16.56
N ASP A 257 38.78 48.73 16.77
CA ASP A 257 38.14 49.63 15.81
C ASP A 257 39.13 50.46 14.97
N VAL A 258 38.99 50.43 13.64
CA VAL A 258 39.42 51.51 12.73
C VAL A 258 38.39 51.62 11.60
N GLY A 259 37.67 52.74 11.60
CA GLY A 259 36.78 53.14 10.51
C GLY A 259 37.51 53.57 9.23
N SER A 260 36.76 53.57 8.13
CA SER A 260 36.94 54.50 7.02
C SER A 260 35.63 54.64 6.24
N ASP A 261 35.22 55.89 6.11
CA ASP A 261 34.07 56.41 5.36
C ASP A 261 34.15 56.26 3.82
N ILE A 262 33.05 56.71 3.18
CA ILE A 262 32.83 57.23 1.81
C ILE A 262 32.55 56.11 0.76
N ILE A 263 31.46 56.08 -0.04
CA ILE A 263 30.84 57.14 -0.85
C ILE A 263 29.32 56.94 -1.06
N ALA A 264 28.62 58.08 -1.15
CA ALA A 264 27.20 58.31 -1.43
C ALA A 264 26.76 58.20 -2.91
N ALA A 265 25.42 58.27 -3.09
CA ALA A 265 24.61 58.80 -4.22
C ALA A 265 23.59 57.75 -4.75
N GLY A 266 22.30 58.02 -4.93
CA GLY A 266 21.48 59.23 -4.76
C GLY A 266 20.08 58.99 -5.35
N ALA A 267 19.05 59.33 -4.57
CA ALA A 267 17.80 60.02 -4.95
C ALA A 267 17.22 59.80 -6.37
N GLN A 268 16.09 59.09 -6.48
CA GLN A 268 14.71 59.64 -6.48
C GLN A 268 13.70 58.49 -6.65
#